data_AF-A0A8U0HWH1-F1
#
_entry.id   AF-A0A8U0HWH1-F1
#
_cell.length_a   1.000
_cell.length_b   1.000
_cell.length_c   1.000
_cell.angle_alpha   90.00
_cell.angle_beta   90.00
_cell.angle_gamma   90.00
#
_symmetry.space_group_name_H-M   'P 1'
#
loop_
_entity.id
_entity.type
_entity.pdbx_description
1 polymer ?
#
loop_
_entity_poly.entity_id
_entity_poly.type
_entity_poly.pdbx_seq_one_letter_code
_entity_poly.pdbx_strand_id
1 'polypeptide(L)'
;MEQNLAQLLPWKRRAEALYHEKRAELAGDYETARDHYDEAIGVRGRLGDSERAIDLGLRLADLARERDDHATARTHYERVVELHARRENAREALDALEPILDVLEAAGAEDERSRWWGHALAILGRADPGEIPAARRDELIRRYADRIHSEDSAGRLYGFALTRLLASEDATGADLLDAAWERRDVVREQVGQFRVVLAAGVGRVAHAELTGRSVDREATLDFVADHREKLSEPATALFERLRDCETDADPADLKTGVGPNEGAELRDVEGEVFGQFLERLD
;
A
#
# COMPACT_ATOMS: atom_id res chain seq x y z
N MET A 1 11.53 -41.03 35.96
CA MET A 1 11.86 -41.29 34.55
C MET A 1 11.21 -40.25 33.62
N GLU A 2 9.92 -39.97 33.78
CA GLU A 2 9.17 -38.96 33.00
C GLU A 2 9.73 -37.53 33.07
N GLN A 3 10.15 -37.05 34.24
CA GLN A 3 10.79 -35.71 34.37
C GLN A 3 12.07 -35.56 33.54
N ASN A 4 12.83 -36.64 33.35
CA ASN A 4 14.07 -36.63 32.57
C ASN A 4 13.75 -36.62 31.06
N LEU A 5 12.69 -37.31 30.63
CA LEU A 5 12.22 -37.27 29.24
C LEU A 5 11.70 -35.88 28.85
N ALA A 6 10.97 -35.22 29.75
CA ALA A 6 10.44 -33.87 29.54
C ALA A 6 11.55 -32.83 29.29
N GLN A 7 12.66 -32.93 30.01
CA GLN A 7 13.83 -32.06 29.85
C GLN A 7 14.60 -32.34 28.55
N LEU A 8 14.51 -33.57 28.03
CA LEU A 8 15.21 -33.98 26.81
C LEU A 8 14.42 -33.73 25.51
N LEU A 9 13.10 -33.54 25.59
CA LEU A 9 12.24 -33.32 24.42
C LEU A 9 12.64 -32.10 23.57
N PRO A 10 13.00 -30.92 24.14
CA PRO A 10 13.37 -29.76 23.34
C PRO A 10 14.64 -29.96 22.50
N TRP A 11 15.69 -30.61 23.02
CA TRP A 11 16.90 -30.83 22.22
C TRP A 11 16.69 -31.88 21.14
N LYS A 12 15.89 -32.93 21.40
CA LYS A 12 15.53 -33.93 20.38
C LYS A 12 14.83 -33.28 19.19
N ARG A 13 13.83 -32.44 19.49
CA ARG A 13 13.12 -31.65 18.47
C ARG A 13 14.06 -30.70 17.74
N ARG A 14 15.02 -30.07 18.41
CA ARG A 14 16.02 -29.22 17.72
C ARG A 14 16.90 -30.02 16.77
N ALA A 15 17.34 -31.21 17.19
CA ALA A 15 18.11 -32.12 16.34
C ALA A 15 17.29 -32.63 15.15
N GLU A 16 16.02 -32.97 15.37
CA GLU A 16 15.06 -33.34 14.34
C GLU A 16 14.86 -32.21 13.33
N ALA A 17 14.58 -30.98 13.79
CA ALA A 17 14.45 -29.82 12.90
C ALA A 17 15.70 -29.59 12.06
N LEU A 18 16.89 -29.69 12.66
CA LEU A 18 18.16 -29.55 11.94
C LEU A 18 18.37 -30.69 10.94
N TYR A 19 17.98 -31.91 11.28
CA TYR A 19 18.05 -33.05 10.36
C TYR A 19 17.18 -32.81 9.13
N HIS A 20 15.91 -32.45 9.32
CA HIS A 20 15.00 -32.15 8.22
C HIS A 20 15.50 -30.99 7.36
N GLU A 21 15.97 -29.90 7.99
CA GLU A 21 16.58 -28.76 7.29
C GLU A 21 17.76 -29.19 6.39
N LYS A 22 18.71 -29.99 6.92
CA LYS A 22 19.85 -30.46 6.14
C LYS A 22 19.48 -31.47 5.06
N ARG A 23 18.46 -32.29 5.29
CA ARG A 23 17.94 -33.20 4.27
C ARG A 23 17.27 -32.45 3.13
N ALA A 24 16.57 -31.36 3.42
CA ALA A 24 15.99 -30.50 2.40
C ALA A 24 17.07 -29.83 1.54
N GLU A 25 18.10 -29.24 2.18
CA GLU A 25 19.22 -28.58 1.48
C GLU A 25 20.02 -29.53 0.57
N LEU A 26 20.07 -30.82 0.91
CA LEU A 26 20.79 -31.85 0.16
C LEU A 26 19.90 -32.65 -0.78
N ALA A 27 18.59 -32.35 -0.84
CA ALA A 27 17.66 -33.06 -1.69
C ALA A 27 17.99 -32.78 -3.18
N GLY A 28 18.01 -33.85 -3.99
CA GLY A 28 18.24 -33.72 -5.43
C GLY A 28 16.98 -33.38 -6.21
N ASP A 29 15.81 -33.53 -5.59
CA ASP A 29 14.48 -33.30 -6.17
C ASP A 29 13.64 -32.38 -5.28
N TYR A 30 12.71 -31.66 -5.93
CA TYR A 30 11.89 -30.63 -5.29
C TYR A 30 10.90 -31.20 -4.28
N GLU A 31 10.27 -32.35 -4.58
CA GLU A 31 9.29 -32.97 -3.69
C GLU A 31 9.93 -33.38 -2.36
N THR A 32 11.09 -34.04 -2.41
CA THR A 32 11.85 -34.39 -1.20
C THR A 32 12.32 -33.14 -0.42
N ALA A 33 12.75 -32.09 -1.13
CA ALA A 33 13.14 -30.84 -0.49
C ALA A 33 11.96 -30.20 0.28
N ARG A 34 10.80 -30.12 -0.39
CA ARG A 34 9.56 -29.58 0.16
C ARG A 34 9.13 -30.31 1.43
N ASP A 35 9.01 -31.63 1.38
CA ASP A 35 8.56 -32.45 2.52
C ASP A 35 9.48 -32.24 3.75
N HIS A 36 10.79 -32.19 3.51
CA HIS A 36 11.76 -31.95 4.58
C HIS A 36 11.71 -30.52 5.11
N TYR A 37 11.50 -29.51 4.25
CA TYR A 37 11.30 -28.13 4.70
C TYR A 37 10.03 -27.99 5.54
N ASP A 38 8.91 -28.58 5.10
CA ASP A 38 7.62 -28.55 5.81
C ASP A 38 7.74 -29.17 7.21
N GLU A 39 8.41 -30.30 7.34
CA GLU A 39 8.67 -30.92 8.64
C GLU A 39 9.56 -30.04 9.53
N ALA A 40 10.63 -29.46 8.97
CA ALA A 40 11.50 -28.56 9.73
C ALA A 40 10.74 -27.32 10.23
N ILE A 41 9.91 -26.70 9.39
CA ILE A 41 9.05 -25.56 9.75
C ILE A 41 8.10 -25.96 10.89
N GLY A 42 7.43 -27.11 10.78
CA GLY A 42 6.51 -27.61 11.79
C GLY A 42 7.20 -27.85 13.14
N VAL A 43 8.38 -28.47 13.14
CA VAL A 43 9.15 -28.74 14.36
C VAL A 43 9.66 -27.43 14.99
N ARG A 44 10.17 -26.48 14.19
CA ARG A 44 10.61 -25.15 14.67
C ARG A 44 9.46 -24.36 15.27
N GLY A 45 8.28 -24.38 14.65
CA GLY A 45 7.06 -23.80 15.21
C GLY A 45 6.68 -24.39 16.58
N ARG A 46 6.73 -25.72 16.72
CA ARG A 46 6.49 -26.41 18.01
C ARG A 46 7.53 -26.11 19.10
N LEU A 47 8.71 -25.66 18.70
CA LEU A 47 9.79 -25.22 19.61
C LEU A 47 9.69 -23.75 19.99
N GLY A 48 8.75 -22.99 19.41
CA GLY A 48 8.68 -21.54 19.54
C GLY A 48 9.75 -20.79 18.74
N ASP A 49 10.56 -21.50 17.94
CA ASP A 49 11.62 -20.95 17.10
C ASP A 49 11.04 -20.39 15.81
N SER A 50 10.25 -19.34 15.97
CA SER A 50 9.44 -18.76 14.91
C SER A 50 10.26 -18.03 13.86
N GLU A 51 11.42 -17.46 14.23
CA GLU A 51 12.34 -16.84 13.26
C GLU A 51 12.90 -17.89 12.30
N ARG A 52 13.33 -19.05 12.83
CA ARG A 52 13.81 -20.13 11.97
C ARG A 52 12.69 -20.72 11.12
N ALA A 53 11.48 -20.85 11.67
CA ALA A 53 10.31 -21.29 10.89
C ALA A 53 9.99 -20.34 9.73
N ILE A 54 10.13 -19.03 9.93
CA ILE A 54 9.96 -18.00 8.89
C ILE A 54 11.04 -18.13 7.80
N ASP A 55 12.34 -18.20 8.18
CA ASP A 55 13.44 -18.33 7.21
C ASP A 55 13.28 -19.59 6.35
N LEU A 56 12.91 -20.71 6.96
CA LEU A 56 12.64 -21.95 6.21
C LEU A 56 11.39 -21.83 5.32
N GLY A 57 10.35 -21.14 5.78
CA GLY A 57 9.15 -20.88 4.99
C GLY A 57 9.43 -20.02 3.76
N LEU A 58 10.22 -18.96 3.89
CA LEU A 58 10.64 -18.12 2.76
C LEU A 58 11.46 -18.92 1.74
N ARG A 59 12.44 -19.71 2.20
CA ARG A 59 13.24 -20.57 1.31
C ARG A 59 12.38 -21.55 0.52
N LEU A 60 11.41 -22.18 1.19
CA LEU A 60 10.49 -23.09 0.52
C LEU A 60 9.58 -22.35 -0.47
N ALA A 61 9.11 -21.16 -0.11
CA ALA A 61 8.30 -20.34 -1.00
C ALA A 61 9.05 -19.93 -2.27
N ASP A 62 10.31 -19.48 -2.11
CA ASP A 62 11.19 -19.12 -3.22
C ASP A 62 11.48 -20.33 -4.12
N LEU A 63 11.81 -21.47 -3.52
CA LEU A 63 12.05 -22.71 -4.26
C LEU A 63 10.80 -23.17 -5.02
N ALA A 64 9.62 -23.10 -4.40
CA ALA A 64 8.36 -23.43 -5.04
C ALA A 64 8.08 -22.49 -6.23
N ARG A 65 8.34 -21.19 -6.06
CA ARG A 65 8.20 -20.18 -7.12
C ARG A 65 9.14 -20.46 -8.30
N GLU A 66 10.40 -20.82 -8.04
CA GLU A 66 11.38 -21.20 -9.07
C GLU A 66 10.99 -22.47 -9.84
N ARG A 67 10.10 -23.29 -9.27
CA ARG A 67 9.57 -24.52 -9.88
C ARG A 67 8.16 -24.35 -10.44
N ASP A 68 7.66 -23.12 -10.55
CA ASP A 68 6.31 -22.78 -11.00
C ASP A 68 5.18 -23.41 -10.14
N ASP A 69 5.50 -23.85 -8.91
CA ASP A 69 4.52 -24.31 -7.91
C ASP A 69 3.96 -23.11 -7.15
N HIS A 70 3.17 -22.30 -7.86
CA HIS A 70 2.61 -21.07 -7.34
C HIS A 70 1.67 -21.27 -6.14
N ALA A 71 1.00 -22.42 -6.05
CA ALA A 71 0.11 -22.72 -4.93
C ALA A 71 0.89 -22.89 -3.62
N THR A 72 2.00 -23.63 -3.68
CA THR A 72 2.88 -23.85 -2.52
C THR A 72 3.62 -22.56 -2.17
N ALA A 73 4.18 -21.86 -3.16
CA ALA A 73 4.82 -20.56 -2.96
C ALA A 73 3.90 -19.57 -2.23
N ARG A 74 2.68 -19.39 -2.74
CA ARG A 74 1.67 -18.55 -2.12
C ARG A 74 1.39 -18.96 -0.68
N THR A 75 1.10 -20.23 -0.42
CA THR A 75 0.78 -20.71 0.94
C THR A 75 1.86 -20.33 1.97
N HIS A 76 3.13 -20.49 1.60
CA HIS A 76 4.24 -20.14 2.51
C HIS A 76 4.47 -18.64 2.63
N TYR A 77 4.43 -17.88 1.53
CA TYR A 77 4.51 -16.42 1.61
C TYR A 77 3.38 -15.82 2.46
N GLU A 78 2.13 -16.25 2.25
CA GLU A 78 0.97 -15.80 3.02
C GLU A 78 1.17 -16.03 4.52
N ARG A 79 1.70 -17.20 4.88
CA ARG A 79 2.02 -17.52 6.27
C ARG A 79 3.10 -16.61 6.84
N VAL A 80 4.13 -16.30 6.07
CA VAL A 80 5.22 -15.42 6.50
C VAL A 80 4.72 -13.98 6.67
N VAL A 81 3.89 -13.47 5.74
CA VAL A 81 3.23 -12.16 5.87
C VAL A 81 2.43 -12.07 7.17
N GLU A 82 1.60 -13.07 7.45
CA GLU A 82 0.78 -13.11 8.66
C GLU A 82 1.63 -13.09 9.95
N LEU A 83 2.75 -13.82 9.95
CA LEU A 83 3.66 -13.89 11.11
C LEU A 83 4.39 -12.56 11.34
N HIS A 84 4.92 -11.92 10.29
CA HIS A 84 5.57 -10.62 10.43
C HIS A 84 4.60 -9.50 10.76
N ALA A 85 3.39 -9.51 10.18
CA ALA A 85 2.35 -8.53 10.50
C ALA A 85 1.92 -8.60 11.97
N ARG A 86 1.89 -9.79 12.59
CA ARG A 86 1.64 -9.97 14.03
C ARG A 86 2.77 -9.47 14.93
N ARG A 87 3.97 -9.34 14.37
CA ARG A 87 5.19 -8.89 15.06
C ARG A 87 5.50 -7.43 14.78
N GLU A 88 4.60 -6.72 14.11
CA GLU A 88 4.77 -5.32 13.72
C GLU A 88 6.08 -5.10 12.94
N ASN A 89 6.43 -6.08 12.09
CA ASN A 89 7.58 -6.00 11.21
C ASN A 89 7.07 -5.82 9.78
N ALA A 90 6.82 -4.57 9.40
CA ALA A 90 6.26 -4.18 8.12
C ALA A 90 7.23 -4.46 6.97
N ARG A 91 8.52 -4.25 7.17
CA ARG A 91 9.53 -4.43 6.10
C ARG A 91 9.58 -5.89 5.66
N GLU A 92 9.75 -6.82 6.59
CA GLU A 92 9.84 -8.25 6.29
C GLU A 92 8.46 -8.80 5.85
N ALA A 93 7.35 -8.23 6.34
CA ALA A 93 6.02 -8.56 5.84
C ALA A 93 5.86 -8.17 4.36
N LEU A 94 6.35 -6.99 3.94
CA LEU A 94 6.33 -6.57 2.55
C LEU A 94 7.27 -7.41 1.69
N ASP A 95 8.46 -7.77 2.19
CA ASP A 95 9.39 -8.66 1.47
C ASP A 95 8.73 -10.01 1.12
N ALA A 96 7.95 -10.56 2.04
CA ALA A 96 7.21 -11.81 1.80
C ALA A 96 5.95 -11.62 0.93
N LEU A 97 5.36 -10.42 0.92
CA LEU A 97 4.12 -10.13 0.20
C LEU A 97 4.38 -9.83 -1.29
N GLU A 98 5.44 -9.10 -1.61
CA GLU A 98 5.73 -8.66 -2.98
C GLU A 98 5.80 -9.81 -4.00
N PRO A 99 6.43 -10.97 -3.69
CA PRO A 99 6.39 -12.13 -4.58
C PRO A 99 4.97 -12.65 -4.85
N ILE A 100 4.05 -12.52 -3.89
CA ILE A 100 2.64 -12.89 -4.10
C ILE A 100 2.03 -11.98 -5.16
N LEU A 101 2.32 -10.67 -5.13
CA LEU A 101 1.81 -9.71 -6.13
C LEU A 101 2.31 -10.07 -7.53
N ASP A 102 3.58 -10.43 -7.67
CA ASP A 102 4.18 -10.80 -8.95
C ASP A 102 3.55 -12.10 -9.51
N VAL A 103 3.28 -13.09 -8.65
CA VAL A 103 2.59 -14.34 -9.03
C VAL A 103 1.14 -14.05 -9.46
N LEU A 104 0.40 -13.22 -8.73
CA LEU A 104 -0.97 -12.85 -9.08
C LEU A 104 -1.03 -11.98 -10.34
N GLU A 105 0.04 -11.25 -10.64
CA GLU A 105 0.20 -10.54 -11.89
C GLU A 105 0.27 -11.53 -13.06
N ALA A 106 1.20 -12.49 -12.99
CA ALA A 106 1.37 -13.51 -14.02
C ALA A 106 0.11 -14.37 -14.21
N ALA A 107 -0.64 -14.66 -13.14
CA ALA A 107 -1.85 -15.46 -13.17
C ALA A 107 -3.10 -14.71 -13.68
N GLY A 108 -3.07 -13.37 -13.80
CA GLY A 108 -4.24 -12.58 -14.20
C GLY A 108 -5.37 -12.53 -13.15
N ALA A 109 -5.09 -12.86 -11.89
CA ALA A 109 -6.10 -12.96 -10.83
C ALA A 109 -6.45 -11.57 -10.23
N GLU A 110 -7.26 -10.77 -10.93
CA GLU A 110 -7.53 -9.36 -10.59
C GLU A 110 -8.14 -9.12 -9.20
N ASP A 111 -9.13 -9.92 -8.81
CA ASP A 111 -9.79 -9.79 -7.50
C ASP A 111 -8.82 -10.09 -6.35
N GLU A 112 -8.03 -11.16 -6.47
CA GLU A 112 -7.04 -11.52 -5.47
C GLU A 112 -5.91 -10.50 -5.42
N ARG A 113 -5.45 -10.02 -6.58
CA ARG A 113 -4.45 -8.97 -6.69
C ARG A 113 -4.90 -7.71 -5.96
N SER A 114 -6.16 -7.28 -6.15
CA SER A 114 -6.72 -6.11 -5.47
C SER A 114 -6.74 -6.29 -3.94
N ARG A 115 -7.09 -7.49 -3.45
CA ARG A 115 -7.04 -7.80 -2.01
C ARG A 115 -5.62 -7.76 -1.46
N TRP A 116 -4.66 -8.33 -2.18
CA TRP A 116 -3.25 -8.36 -1.76
C TRP A 116 -2.58 -6.99 -1.78
N TRP A 117 -2.89 -6.15 -2.76
CA TRP A 117 -2.52 -4.74 -2.72
C TRP A 117 -3.15 -4.02 -1.53
N GLY A 118 -4.41 -4.33 -1.20
CA GLY A 118 -5.06 -3.84 0.01
C GLY A 118 -4.27 -4.17 1.27
N HIS A 119 -3.76 -5.40 1.40
CA HIS A 119 -2.88 -5.81 2.50
C HIS A 119 -1.53 -5.08 2.47
N ALA A 120 -0.90 -4.94 1.30
CA ALA A 120 0.36 -4.22 1.14
C ALA A 120 0.26 -2.78 1.65
N LEU A 121 -0.78 -2.06 1.22
CA LEU A 121 -1.02 -0.68 1.66
C LEU A 121 -1.38 -0.59 3.16
N ALA A 122 -2.09 -1.58 3.70
CA ALA A 122 -2.39 -1.63 5.13
C ALA A 122 -1.16 -1.92 5.99
N ILE A 123 -0.18 -2.67 5.48
CA ILE A 123 1.13 -2.84 6.13
C ILE A 123 1.91 -1.53 6.05
N LEU A 124 1.97 -0.92 4.85
CA LEU A 124 2.68 0.34 4.62
C LEU A 124 2.18 1.50 5.49
N GLY A 125 0.86 1.58 5.71
CA GLY A 125 0.24 2.60 6.56
C GLY A 125 0.44 2.39 8.07
N ARG A 126 0.74 1.16 8.50
CA ARG A 126 1.02 0.82 9.91
C ARG A 126 2.52 0.82 10.24
N ALA A 127 3.38 0.85 9.22
CA ALA A 127 4.82 0.85 9.40
C ALA A 127 5.28 2.10 10.15
N ASP A 128 6.23 1.94 11.07
CA ASP A 128 6.79 3.05 11.82
C ASP A 128 7.54 4.02 10.89
N PRO A 129 7.63 5.31 11.25
CA PRO A 129 8.42 6.27 10.49
C PRO A 129 9.88 5.81 10.30
N GLY A 130 10.29 5.67 9.04
CA GLY A 130 11.64 5.21 8.67
C GLY A 130 11.84 3.68 8.65
N GLU A 131 10.85 2.88 9.05
CA GLU A 131 10.92 1.41 8.95
C GLU A 131 11.01 0.95 7.49
N ILE A 132 10.21 1.57 6.63
CA ILE A 132 10.23 1.37 5.18
C ILE A 132 10.96 2.56 4.53
N PRO A 133 12.01 2.31 3.72
CA PRO A 133 12.67 3.37 2.96
C PRO A 133 11.67 4.13 2.07
N ALA A 134 11.78 5.47 2.04
CA ALA A 134 10.89 6.32 1.25
C ALA A 134 10.81 5.89 -0.22
N ALA A 135 11.96 5.60 -0.85
CA ALA A 135 12.01 5.12 -2.23
C ALA A 135 11.18 3.84 -2.48
N ARG A 136 11.22 2.89 -1.53
CA ARG A 136 10.42 1.65 -1.61
C ARG A 136 8.93 1.94 -1.42
N ARG A 137 8.59 2.82 -0.47
CA ARG A 137 7.20 3.29 -0.25
C ARG A 137 6.65 3.92 -1.54
N ASP A 138 7.41 4.80 -2.17
CA ASP A 138 7.02 5.48 -3.41
C ASP A 138 6.86 4.50 -4.56
N GLU A 139 7.76 3.52 -4.65
CA GLU A 139 7.67 2.45 -5.65
C GLU A 139 6.40 1.61 -5.50
N LEU A 140 6.08 1.17 -4.28
CA LEU A 140 4.87 0.39 -4.02
C LEU A 140 3.60 1.19 -4.33
N ILE A 141 3.54 2.47 -3.97
CA ILE A 141 2.39 3.33 -4.25
C ILE A 141 2.24 3.54 -5.77
N ARG A 142 3.34 3.77 -6.49
CA ARG A 142 3.30 3.90 -7.95
C ARG A 142 2.85 2.62 -8.64
N ARG A 143 3.42 1.46 -8.26
CA ARG A 143 2.96 0.15 -8.76
C ARG A 143 1.48 -0.06 -8.45
N TYR A 144 1.01 0.33 -7.27
CA TYR A 144 -0.41 0.28 -6.94
C TYR A 144 -1.26 1.15 -7.88
N ALA A 145 -0.85 2.39 -8.11
CA ALA A 145 -1.51 3.29 -9.07
C ALA A 145 -1.53 2.70 -10.49
N ASP A 146 -0.43 2.12 -10.96
CA ASP A 146 -0.38 1.56 -12.32
C ASP A 146 -1.22 0.28 -12.46
N ARG A 147 -1.34 -0.52 -11.40
CA ARG A 147 -1.94 -1.86 -11.49
C ARG A 147 -3.37 -1.95 -11.00
N ILE A 148 -3.81 -1.06 -10.12
CA ILE A 148 -5.15 -1.09 -9.54
C ILE A 148 -5.97 0.10 -10.02
N HIS A 149 -6.91 -0.19 -10.92
CA HIS A 149 -7.87 0.74 -11.48
C HIS A 149 -9.28 0.38 -11.00
N SER A 150 -9.54 0.64 -9.72
CA SER A 150 -10.82 0.33 -9.08
C SER A 150 -11.44 1.55 -8.41
N GLU A 151 -12.75 1.47 -8.13
CA GLU A 151 -13.49 2.53 -7.43
C GLU A 151 -12.85 2.89 -6.07
N ASP A 152 -12.39 1.89 -5.33
CA ASP A 152 -11.74 2.07 -4.03
C ASP A 152 -10.33 2.65 -4.10
N SER A 153 -9.66 2.57 -5.26
CA SER A 153 -8.29 3.07 -5.43
C SER A 153 -8.21 4.59 -5.44
N ALA A 154 -9.25 5.27 -5.92
CA ALA A 154 -9.30 6.74 -5.99
C ALA A 154 -9.08 7.39 -4.61
N GLY A 155 -9.79 6.91 -3.59
CA GLY A 155 -9.69 7.43 -2.23
C GLY A 155 -8.31 7.27 -1.61
N ARG A 156 -7.66 6.12 -1.85
CA ARG A 156 -6.31 5.83 -1.32
C ARG A 156 -5.26 6.68 -2.01
N LEU A 157 -5.31 6.77 -3.34
CA LEU A 157 -4.38 7.57 -4.13
C LEU A 157 -4.49 9.06 -3.78
N TYR A 158 -5.72 9.56 -3.62
CA TYR A 158 -5.95 10.92 -3.19
C TYR A 158 -5.40 11.21 -1.79
N GLY A 159 -5.63 10.31 -0.82
CA GLY A 159 -5.05 10.44 0.51
C GLY A 159 -3.52 10.51 0.47
N PHE A 160 -2.87 9.60 -0.28
CA PHE A 160 -1.42 9.66 -0.47
C PHE A 160 -0.97 10.94 -1.16
N ALA A 161 -1.71 11.42 -2.15
CA ALA A 161 -1.40 12.66 -2.85
C ALA A 161 -1.36 13.84 -1.88
N LEU A 162 -2.41 14.01 -1.07
CA LEU A 162 -2.50 15.11 -0.10
C LEU A 162 -1.40 15.03 0.97
N THR A 163 -1.09 13.85 1.49
CA THR A 163 0.02 13.68 2.43
C THR A 163 1.36 14.11 1.82
N ARG A 164 1.59 13.82 0.53
CA ARG A 164 2.83 14.21 -0.18
C ARG A 164 2.90 15.72 -0.41
N LEU A 165 1.79 16.33 -0.81
CA LEU A 165 1.69 17.79 -0.95
C LEU A 165 1.95 18.49 0.38
N LEU A 166 1.38 17.98 1.48
CA LEU A 166 1.60 18.52 2.81
C LEU A 166 3.07 18.36 3.28
N ALA A 167 3.76 17.33 2.79
CA ALA A 167 5.19 17.13 3.01
C ALA A 167 6.09 17.96 2.05
N SER A 168 5.50 18.83 1.23
CA SER A 168 6.19 19.59 0.16
C SER A 168 6.85 18.71 -0.90
N GLU A 169 6.37 17.48 -1.09
CA GLU A 169 6.77 16.55 -2.15
C GLU A 169 5.87 16.73 -3.38
N ASP A 170 5.84 17.96 -3.88
CA ASP A 170 4.84 18.49 -4.83
C ASP A 170 4.68 17.64 -6.10
N ALA A 171 5.80 17.23 -6.73
CA ALA A 171 5.77 16.43 -7.96
C ALA A 171 5.10 15.06 -7.75
N THR A 172 5.48 14.34 -6.69
CA THR A 172 4.90 13.03 -6.35
C THR A 172 3.43 13.17 -5.99
N GLY A 173 3.07 14.21 -5.22
CA GLY A 173 1.69 14.52 -4.89
C GLY A 173 0.84 14.75 -6.15
N ALA A 174 1.33 15.55 -7.10
CA ALA A 174 0.65 15.84 -8.35
C ALA A 174 0.45 14.60 -9.24
N ASP A 175 1.45 13.71 -9.33
CA ASP A 175 1.34 12.45 -10.07
C ASP A 175 0.26 11.54 -9.45
N LEU A 176 0.12 11.54 -8.12
CA LEU A 176 -0.93 10.78 -7.43
C LEU A 176 -2.31 11.42 -7.57
N LEU A 177 -2.41 12.75 -7.66
CA LEU A 177 -3.65 13.43 -8.01
C LEU A 177 -4.10 13.06 -9.44
N ASP A 178 -3.18 12.98 -10.40
CA ASP A 178 -3.49 12.51 -11.74
C ASP A 178 -4.00 11.07 -11.73
N ALA A 179 -3.27 10.19 -11.03
CA ALA A 179 -3.67 8.80 -10.90
C ALA A 179 -5.07 8.68 -10.29
N ALA A 180 -5.39 9.44 -9.24
CA ALA A 180 -6.73 9.48 -8.64
C ALA A 180 -7.79 10.06 -9.60
N TRP A 181 -7.47 11.11 -10.35
CA TRP A 181 -8.36 11.73 -11.35
C TRP A 181 -8.69 10.80 -12.52
N GLU A 182 -7.75 9.96 -12.95
CA GLU A 182 -7.99 8.93 -13.97
C GLU A 182 -9.06 7.92 -13.55
N ARG A 183 -9.35 7.77 -12.25
CA ARG A 183 -10.39 6.84 -11.77
C ARG A 183 -11.80 7.36 -12.03
N ARG A 184 -11.96 8.58 -12.53
CA ARG A 184 -13.27 9.09 -13.00
C ARG A 184 -13.94 8.16 -14.01
N ASP A 185 -13.15 7.41 -14.78
CA ASP A 185 -13.66 6.50 -15.81
C ASP A 185 -14.27 5.22 -15.21
N VAL A 186 -13.95 4.90 -13.94
CA VAL A 186 -14.41 3.67 -13.26
C VAL A 186 -15.26 3.93 -12.01
N VAL A 187 -15.14 5.11 -11.39
CA VAL A 187 -15.88 5.49 -10.17
C VAL A 187 -17.27 5.96 -10.54
N ARG A 188 -18.30 5.34 -9.94
CA ARG A 188 -19.69 5.74 -10.20
C ARG A 188 -20.04 7.03 -9.48
N GLU A 189 -20.83 7.88 -10.13
CA GLU A 189 -21.27 9.18 -9.58
C GLU A 189 -22.03 9.10 -8.26
N GLN A 190 -22.68 7.97 -7.96
CA GLN A 190 -23.52 7.79 -6.78
C GLN A 190 -22.73 7.40 -5.53
N VAL A 191 -21.44 7.04 -5.66
CA VAL A 191 -20.62 6.61 -4.53
C VAL A 191 -19.83 7.77 -3.92
N GLY A 192 -19.52 7.65 -2.64
CA GLY A 192 -18.79 8.70 -1.89
C GLY A 192 -17.39 8.97 -2.43
N GLN A 193 -16.77 8.01 -3.12
CA GLN A 193 -15.46 8.13 -3.76
C GLN A 193 -15.47 9.12 -4.93
N PHE A 194 -16.63 9.36 -5.55
CA PHE A 194 -16.73 10.30 -6.67
C PHE A 194 -16.33 11.73 -6.28
N ARG A 195 -16.69 12.17 -5.06
CA ARG A 195 -16.27 13.49 -4.55
C ARG A 195 -14.75 13.64 -4.51
N VAL A 196 -14.05 12.55 -4.19
CA VAL A 196 -12.59 12.53 -4.07
C VAL A 196 -11.94 12.61 -5.45
N VAL A 197 -12.52 11.96 -6.45
CA VAL A 197 -12.09 12.12 -7.84
C VAL A 197 -12.24 13.58 -8.28
N LEU A 198 -13.38 14.22 -8.02
CA LEU A 198 -13.58 15.64 -8.35
C LEU A 198 -12.56 16.54 -7.66
N ALA A 199 -12.34 16.35 -6.36
CA ALA A 199 -11.34 17.09 -5.60
C ALA A 199 -9.91 16.87 -6.15
N ALA A 200 -9.57 15.65 -6.58
CA ALA A 200 -8.30 15.38 -7.25
C ALA A 200 -8.15 16.17 -8.56
N GLY A 201 -9.23 16.30 -9.33
CA GLY A 201 -9.32 17.14 -10.53
C GLY A 201 -9.09 18.62 -10.24
N VAL A 202 -9.65 19.15 -9.15
CA VAL A 202 -9.42 20.54 -8.74
C VAL A 202 -7.96 20.73 -8.28
N GLY A 203 -7.46 19.86 -7.40
CA GLY A 203 -6.11 19.93 -6.87
C GLY A 203 -5.03 19.83 -7.94
N ARG A 204 -5.20 18.98 -8.96
CA ARG A 204 -4.22 18.84 -10.06
C ARG A 204 -4.14 20.11 -10.91
N VAL A 205 -5.26 20.81 -11.11
CA VAL A 205 -5.31 22.07 -11.85
C VAL A 205 -4.66 23.19 -11.04
N ALA A 206 -4.97 23.29 -9.74
CA ALA A 206 -4.32 24.25 -8.85
C ALA A 206 -2.80 24.10 -8.84
N HIS A 207 -2.32 22.87 -8.64
CA HIS A 207 -0.90 22.58 -8.68
C HIS A 207 -0.27 22.92 -10.05
N ALA A 208 -1.00 22.63 -11.15
CA ALA A 208 -0.53 22.95 -12.49
C ALA A 208 -0.38 24.46 -12.74
N GLU A 209 -1.32 25.29 -12.25
CA GLU A 209 -1.20 26.74 -12.32
C GLU A 209 -0.01 27.27 -11.51
N LEU A 210 0.22 26.74 -10.31
CA LEU A 210 1.33 27.14 -9.44
C LEU A 210 2.72 26.75 -9.98
N THR A 211 2.80 25.65 -10.74
CA THR A 211 4.09 25.08 -11.18
C THR A 211 4.35 25.20 -12.68
N GLY A 212 3.36 25.64 -13.46
CA GLY A 212 3.41 25.65 -14.92
C GLY A 212 3.35 24.24 -15.55
N ARG A 213 2.91 23.21 -14.82
CA ARG A 213 2.73 21.85 -15.33
C ARG A 213 1.59 21.83 -16.35
N SER A 214 1.74 21.07 -17.42
CA SER A 214 0.69 20.95 -18.44
C SER A 214 -0.40 19.98 -17.98
N VAL A 215 -1.64 20.47 -17.90
CA VAL A 215 -2.85 19.68 -17.70
C VAL A 215 -3.96 20.24 -18.57
N ASP A 216 -4.95 19.42 -18.93
CA ASP A 216 -6.17 19.88 -19.60
C ASP A 216 -7.10 20.57 -18.59
N ARG A 217 -6.81 21.85 -18.33
CA ARG A 217 -7.52 22.68 -17.34
C ARG A 217 -9.01 22.80 -17.68
N GLU A 218 -9.32 23.16 -18.92
CA GLU A 218 -10.70 23.43 -19.34
C GLU A 218 -11.56 22.17 -19.23
N ALA A 219 -11.11 21.04 -19.79
CA ALA A 219 -11.86 19.79 -19.70
C ALA A 219 -12.01 19.31 -18.25
N THR A 220 -10.99 19.48 -17.41
CA THR A 220 -11.06 19.09 -15.99
C THR A 220 -12.07 19.95 -15.23
N LEU A 221 -12.00 21.27 -15.38
CA LEU A 221 -12.92 22.18 -14.69
C LEU A 221 -14.35 22.06 -15.21
N ASP A 222 -14.56 21.80 -16.51
CA ASP A 222 -15.90 21.57 -17.07
C ASP A 222 -16.54 20.31 -16.50
N PHE A 223 -15.80 19.20 -16.46
CA PHE A 223 -16.28 17.97 -15.83
C PHE A 223 -16.61 18.17 -14.35
N VAL A 224 -15.78 18.92 -13.61
CA VAL A 224 -16.06 19.22 -12.20
C VAL A 224 -17.26 20.15 -12.04
N ALA A 225 -17.46 21.11 -12.95
CA ALA A 225 -18.60 22.04 -12.90
C ALA A 225 -19.96 21.32 -12.95
N ASP A 226 -20.05 20.24 -13.73
CA ASP A 226 -21.26 19.42 -13.86
C ASP A 226 -21.65 18.69 -12.56
N HIS A 227 -20.74 18.62 -11.59
CA HIS A 227 -20.89 17.87 -10.34
C HIS A 227 -20.45 18.65 -9.09
N ARG A 228 -20.35 19.98 -9.19
CA ARG A 228 -19.76 20.84 -8.15
C ARG A 228 -20.47 20.73 -6.81
N GLU A 229 -21.75 20.37 -6.78
CA GLU A 229 -22.54 20.19 -5.57
C GLU A 229 -22.04 19.05 -4.66
N LYS A 230 -21.17 18.17 -5.17
CA LYS A 230 -20.58 17.05 -4.43
C LYS A 230 -19.23 17.38 -3.81
N LEU A 231 -18.63 18.52 -4.17
CA LEU A 231 -17.34 18.94 -3.66
C LEU A 231 -17.40 19.20 -2.15
N SER A 232 -16.27 19.05 -1.48
CA SER A 232 -16.10 19.57 -0.13
C SER A 232 -15.99 21.10 -0.16
N GLU A 233 -16.12 21.74 0.99
CA GLU A 233 -15.96 23.19 1.12
C GLU A 233 -14.59 23.69 0.64
N PRO A 234 -13.43 23.10 1.06
CA PRO A 234 -12.13 23.53 0.53
C PRO A 234 -12.00 23.32 -0.98
N ALA A 235 -12.53 22.21 -1.50
CA ALA A 235 -12.47 21.91 -2.94
C ALA A 235 -13.37 22.85 -3.76
N THR A 236 -14.49 23.31 -3.18
CA THR A 236 -15.39 24.27 -3.80
C THR A 236 -14.74 25.64 -3.90
N ALA A 237 -14.15 26.13 -2.80
CA ALA A 237 -13.42 27.40 -2.79
C ALA A 237 -12.29 27.43 -3.81
N LEU A 238 -11.48 26.35 -3.85
CA LEU A 238 -10.40 26.23 -4.81
C LEU A 238 -10.92 26.13 -6.26
N PHE A 239 -12.02 25.41 -6.49
CA PHE A 239 -12.65 25.32 -7.80
C PHE A 239 -13.16 26.67 -8.31
N GLU A 240 -13.85 27.44 -7.47
CA GLU A 240 -14.33 28.79 -7.78
C GLU A 240 -13.15 29.72 -8.12
N ARG A 241 -12.11 29.71 -7.28
CA ARG A 241 -10.91 30.51 -7.52
C ARG A 241 -10.23 30.17 -8.84
N LEU A 242 -10.21 28.90 -9.22
CA LEU A 242 -9.63 28.46 -10.49
C LEU A 242 -10.52 28.79 -11.67
N ARG A 243 -11.84 28.59 -11.57
CA ARG A 243 -12.76 28.74 -12.72
C ARG A 243 -13.15 30.19 -12.98
N ASP A 244 -13.47 30.92 -11.92
CA ASP A 244 -14.05 32.26 -11.98
C ASP A 244 -13.04 33.35 -11.61
N CYS A 245 -11.83 32.99 -11.17
CA CYS A 245 -10.80 33.89 -10.65
C CYS A 245 -11.20 34.64 -9.37
N GLU A 246 -12.22 34.16 -8.67
CA GLU A 246 -12.77 34.75 -7.44
C GLU A 246 -13.26 33.61 -6.52
N THR A 247 -13.14 33.79 -5.21
CA THR A 247 -13.80 32.94 -4.20
C THR A 247 -14.06 33.78 -2.95
N ASP A 248 -15.16 33.51 -2.25
CA ASP A 248 -15.54 34.21 -1.01
C ASP A 248 -14.87 33.61 0.24
N ALA A 249 -14.21 32.46 0.10
CA ALA A 249 -13.55 31.77 1.21
C ALA A 249 -12.19 32.37 1.52
N ASP A 250 -11.92 32.65 2.81
CA ASP A 250 -10.58 33.02 3.27
C ASP A 250 -9.71 31.75 3.37
N PRO A 251 -8.53 31.70 2.71
CA PRO A 251 -7.61 30.57 2.84
C PRO A 251 -7.25 30.22 4.28
N ALA A 252 -7.23 31.20 5.19
CA ALA A 252 -6.92 30.98 6.60
C ALA A 252 -8.03 30.23 7.35
N ASP A 253 -9.29 30.38 6.94
CA ASP A 253 -10.43 29.68 7.55
C ASP A 253 -10.50 28.20 7.14
N LEU A 254 -9.89 27.86 5.99
CA LEU A 254 -9.82 26.49 5.47
C LEU A 254 -8.64 25.69 6.04
N LYS A 255 -7.52 26.37 6.35
CA LYS A 255 -6.32 25.75 6.89
C LYS A 255 -6.58 25.19 8.29
N THR A 256 -6.23 23.92 8.49
CA THR A 256 -6.48 23.19 9.74
C THR A 256 -5.28 23.19 10.67
N GLY A 257 -4.10 23.56 10.17
CA GLY A 257 -2.83 23.53 10.90
C GLY A 257 -2.21 22.13 11.01
N VAL A 258 -2.75 21.14 10.31
CA VAL A 258 -2.27 19.75 10.34
C VAL A 258 -0.91 19.62 9.65
N GLY A 259 -0.01 18.86 10.27
CA GLY A 259 1.31 18.54 9.72
C GLY A 259 1.36 17.21 8.94
N PRO A 260 2.40 16.99 8.10
CA PRO A 260 2.50 15.81 7.22
C PRO A 260 2.65 14.45 7.94
N ASN A 261 3.00 14.45 9.22
CA ASN A 261 3.19 13.25 10.03
C ASN A 261 2.12 13.06 11.11
N GLU A 262 1.08 13.89 11.09
CA GLU A 262 -0.06 13.74 11.98
C GLU A 262 -1.04 12.77 11.31
N GLY A 263 -1.46 11.71 12.02
CA GLY A 263 -2.44 10.75 11.53
C GLY A 263 -3.85 11.38 11.46
N ALA A 264 -3.98 12.47 10.72
CA ALA A 264 -5.16 13.30 10.63
C ALA A 264 -6.20 12.71 9.68
N GLU A 265 -7.45 13.16 9.82
CA GLU A 265 -8.51 12.77 8.92
C GLU A 265 -8.28 13.36 7.53
N LEU A 266 -8.69 12.64 6.48
CA LEU A 266 -8.53 13.07 5.09
C LEU A 266 -9.09 14.48 4.83
N ARG A 267 -10.18 14.84 5.51
CA ARG A 267 -10.82 16.17 5.39
C ARG A 267 -9.94 17.28 5.92
N ASP A 268 -9.21 17.04 7.01
CA ASP A 268 -8.37 18.06 7.64
C ASP A 268 -7.12 18.31 6.78
N VAL A 269 -6.55 17.24 6.23
CA VAL A 269 -5.42 17.31 5.28
C VAL A 269 -5.85 18.01 3.98
N GLU A 270 -7.06 17.70 3.48
CA GLU A 270 -7.62 18.38 2.30
C GLU A 270 -7.80 19.87 2.53
N GLY A 271 -8.36 20.27 3.67
CA GLY A 271 -8.50 21.68 4.06
C GLY A 271 -7.16 22.41 4.13
N GLU A 272 -6.16 21.79 4.77
CA GLU A 272 -4.81 22.35 4.86
C GLU A 272 -4.17 22.54 3.48
N VAL A 273 -4.15 21.49 2.65
CA VAL A 273 -3.50 21.54 1.33
C VAL A 273 -4.22 22.51 0.40
N PHE A 274 -5.55 22.52 0.37
CA PHE A 274 -6.30 23.41 -0.53
C PHE A 274 -6.30 24.86 -0.04
N GLY A 275 -6.30 25.09 1.27
CA GLY A 275 -6.07 26.42 1.84
C GLY A 275 -4.68 26.96 1.48
N GLN A 276 -3.63 26.13 1.53
CA GLN A 276 -2.29 26.52 1.06
C GLN A 276 -2.24 26.80 -0.45
N PHE A 277 -2.98 26.04 -1.27
CA PHE A 277 -3.07 26.33 -2.70
C PHE A 277 -3.78 27.66 -2.98
N LEU A 278 -4.91 27.92 -2.32
CA LEU A 278 -5.63 29.18 -2.44
C LEU A 278 -4.74 30.39 -2.06
N GLU A 279 -4.06 30.32 -0.90
CA GLU A 279 -3.15 31.38 -0.44
C GLU A 279 -2.01 31.68 -1.42
N ARG A 280 -1.58 30.68 -2.21
CA ARG A 280 -0.51 30.84 -3.21
C ARG A 280 -1.02 31.30 -4.58
N LEU A 281 -2.32 31.15 -4.84
CA LEU A 281 -2.95 31.54 -6.11
C LEU A 281 -3.42 32.99 -6.10
N ASP A 282 -3.74 33.55 -4.93
CA ASP A 282 -4.07 34.97 -4.72
C ASP A 282 -2.89 35.92 -4.94
#